data_AF-A0A842ZYK0-F1
#
_entry.id   AF-A0A842ZYK0-F1
#
_cell.length_a   1.000
_cell.length_b   1.000
_cell.length_c   1.000
_cell.angle_alpha   90.00
_cell.angle_beta   90.00
_cell.angle_gamma   90.00
#
_symmetry.space_group_name_H-M   'P 1'
#
loop_
_entity.id
_entity.type
_entity.pdbx_description
1 polymer ?
#
loop_
_entity_poly.entity_id
_entity_poly.type
_entity_poly.pdbx_seq_one_letter_code
_entity_poly.pdbx_strand_id
1 'polypeptide(L)'
;MASRKNRLDVHVEKTEKLVNYLLRKKRENIQNSLVRPLYQEALKSFFLVVVLLIDTFIPLEVFRNLSSPFNIALCLVVLGVFLYVEIRIYNSLWGKKGRWSLDKYKKSSGKAVEEKKDVV
;
A
#
# COMPACT_ATOMS: atom_id res chain seq x y z
N MET A 1 -54.16 23.16 7.32
CA MET A 1 -53.36 24.05 6.46
C MET A 1 -52.24 23.24 5.82
N ALA A 2 -52.48 22.70 4.61
CA ALA A 2 -51.45 22.02 3.84
C ALA A 2 -50.60 23.10 3.15
N SER A 3 -49.41 23.36 3.69
CA SER A 3 -48.41 24.21 3.03
C SER A 3 -48.15 23.63 1.63
N ARG A 4 -48.57 24.34 0.58
CA ARG A 4 -48.22 23.99 -0.81
C ARG A 4 -46.71 24.13 -0.92
N LYS A 5 -45.99 23.02 -0.69
CA LYS A 5 -44.56 22.94 -0.90
C LYS A 5 -44.29 23.39 -2.34
N ASN A 6 -43.62 24.52 -2.48
CA ASN A 6 -43.43 25.17 -3.76
C ASN A 6 -42.58 24.23 -4.63
N ARG A 7 -42.90 24.12 -5.93
CA ARG A 7 -42.23 23.15 -6.82
C ARG A 7 -40.71 23.39 -6.90
N LEU A 8 -40.32 24.64 -6.68
CA LEU A 8 -38.94 25.10 -6.52
C LEU A 8 -38.26 24.54 -5.26
N ASP A 9 -38.92 24.57 -4.09
CA ASP A 9 -38.35 24.03 -2.85
C ASP A 9 -38.06 22.52 -2.95
N VAL A 10 -38.95 21.79 -3.64
CA VAL A 10 -38.76 20.35 -3.88
C VAL A 10 -37.56 20.08 -4.81
N HIS A 11 -37.33 20.95 -5.80
CA HIS A 11 -36.18 20.83 -6.69
C HIS A 11 -34.87 21.21 -5.98
N VAL A 12 -34.88 22.26 -5.16
CA VAL A 12 -33.72 22.66 -4.34
C VAL A 12 -33.35 21.54 -3.37
N GLU A 13 -34.32 20.98 -2.65
CA GLU A 13 -34.10 19.88 -1.69
C GLU A 13 -33.52 18.62 -2.36
N LYS A 14 -33.96 18.30 -3.59
CA LYS A 14 -33.40 17.20 -4.38
C LYS A 14 -31.96 17.48 -4.83
N THR A 15 -31.70 18.72 -5.24
CA THR A 15 -30.37 19.14 -5.70
C THR A 15 -29.38 19.13 -4.55
N GLU A 16 -29.80 19.58 -3.37
CA GLU A 16 -28.98 19.60 -2.15
C GLU A 16 -28.65 18.18 -1.66
N LYS A 17 -29.62 17.27 -1.70
CA LYS A 17 -29.39 15.83 -1.42
C LYS A 17 -28.42 15.19 -2.42
N LEU A 18 -28.53 15.52 -3.70
CA LEU A 18 -27.60 15.06 -4.75
C LEU A 18 -26.18 15.59 -4.52
N VAL A 19 -26.03 16.88 -4.22
CA VAL A 19 -24.72 17.49 -3.94
C VAL A 19 -24.08 16.84 -2.71
N ASN A 20 -24.82 16.68 -1.61
CA ASN A 20 -24.31 16.02 -0.42
C ASN A 20 -23.95 14.55 -0.66
N TYR A 21 -24.74 13.83 -1.45
CA TYR A 21 -24.42 12.46 -1.85
C TYR A 21 -23.11 12.40 -2.67
N LEU A 22 -22.94 13.30 -3.65
CA LEU A 22 -21.73 13.36 -4.47
C LEU A 22 -20.49 13.74 -3.65
N LEU A 23 -20.60 14.71 -2.73
CA LEU A 23 -19.52 15.12 -1.84
C LEU A 23 -19.08 13.98 -0.92
N ARG A 24 -20.05 13.27 -0.31
CA ARG A 24 -19.77 12.12 0.56
C ARG A 24 -19.11 10.98 -0.21
N LYS A 25 -19.61 10.66 -1.40
CA LYS A 25 -19.02 9.65 -2.30
C LYS A 25 -17.60 10.02 -2.74
N LYS A 26 -17.35 11.30 -3.02
CA LYS A 26 -16.01 11.81 -3.38
C LYS A 26 -15.04 11.70 -2.20
N ARG A 27 -15.50 12.03 -0.98
CA ARG A 27 -14.70 11.92 0.26
C ARG A 27 -14.31 10.48 0.56
N GLU A 28 -15.25 9.54 0.45
CA GLU A 28 -14.99 8.10 0.65
C GLU A 28 -14.00 7.55 -0.40
N ASN A 29 -14.12 7.99 -1.66
CA ASN A 29 -13.15 7.63 -2.70
C ASN A 29 -11.74 8.18 -2.41
N ILE A 30 -11.63 9.42 -1.94
CA ILE A 30 -10.34 10.03 -1.59
C ILE A 30 -9.71 9.28 -0.40
N GLN A 31 -10.50 8.99 0.64
CA GLN A 31 -10.03 8.23 1.79
C GLN A 31 -9.56 6.83 1.38
N ASN A 32 -10.36 6.08 0.62
CA ASN A 32 -9.96 4.74 0.17
C ASN A 32 -8.76 4.76 -0.79
N SER A 33 -8.60 5.83 -1.57
CA SER A 33 -7.45 5.99 -2.47
C SER A 33 -6.17 6.41 -1.74
N LEU A 34 -6.25 7.13 -0.63
CA LEU A 34 -5.07 7.55 0.15
C LEU A 34 -4.64 6.51 1.19
N VAL A 35 -5.59 5.83 1.81
CA VAL A 35 -5.31 4.91 2.91
C VAL A 35 -4.45 3.74 2.44
N ARG A 36 -4.76 3.16 1.28
CA ARG A 36 -4.05 1.99 0.75
C ARG A 36 -2.57 2.24 0.38
N PRO A 37 -2.18 3.32 -0.33
CA PRO A 37 -0.77 3.60 -0.60
C PRO A 37 0.01 3.89 0.70
N LEU A 38 -0.61 4.56 1.68
CA LEU A 38 0.02 4.80 2.99
C LEU A 38 0.35 3.49 3.71
N TYR A 39 -0.60 2.54 3.77
CA TYR A 39 -0.35 1.24 4.37
C TYR A 39 0.72 0.45 3.62
N GLN A 40 0.78 0.56 2.29
CA GLN A 40 1.81 -0.11 1.49
C GLN A 40 3.21 0.46 1.74
N GLU A 41 3.33 1.78 1.89
CA GLU A 41 4.60 2.42 2.24
C GLU A 41 5.03 2.07 3.67
N ALA A 42 4.10 2.09 4.63
CA ALA A 42 4.37 1.68 6.01
C ALA A 42 4.80 0.20 6.11
N LEU A 43 4.20 -0.70 5.30
CA LEU A 43 4.62 -2.10 5.28
C LEU A 43 5.99 -2.30 4.64
N LYS A 44 6.35 -1.49 3.63
CA LYS A 44 7.69 -1.52 3.04
C LYS A 44 8.75 -1.04 4.02
N SER A 45 8.48 0.06 4.73
CA SER A 45 9.41 0.58 5.73
C SER A 45 9.57 -0.39 6.90
N PHE A 46 8.47 -0.99 7.37
CA PHE A 46 8.53 -2.04 8.39
C PHE A 46 9.33 -3.26 7.93
N PHE A 47 9.13 -3.73 6.69
CA PHE A 47 9.91 -4.82 6.12
C PHE A 47 11.41 -4.50 6.09
N LEU A 48 11.80 -3.29 5.68
CA LEU A 48 13.20 -2.85 5.69
C LEU A 48 13.81 -2.84 7.10
N VAL A 49 13.05 -2.40 8.11
CA VAL A 49 13.51 -2.41 9.50
C VAL A 49 13.75 -3.84 9.99
N VAL A 50 12.85 -4.77 9.67
CA VAL A 50 13.00 -6.18 10.04
C VAL A 50 14.21 -6.83 9.35
N VAL A 51 14.39 -6.55 8.05
CA VAL A 51 15.56 -6.98 7.27
C VAL A 51 16.86 -6.49 7.91
N LEU A 52 16.96 -5.19 8.21
CA LEU A 52 18.13 -4.60 8.86
C LEU A 52 18.44 -5.24 10.23
N LEU A 53 17.41 -5.56 11.01
CA LEU A 53 17.58 -6.27 12.28
C LEU A 53 18.12 -7.68 12.05
N ILE A 54 17.58 -8.43 11.09
CA ILE A 54 18.03 -9.79 10.77
C ILE A 54 19.50 -9.77 10.30
N ASP A 55 19.83 -8.87 9.37
CA ASP A 55 21.16 -8.70 8.79
C ASP A 55 22.22 -8.25 9.81
N THR A 56 21.81 -7.65 10.93
CA THR A 56 22.74 -7.25 11.99
C THR A 56 22.86 -8.30 13.08
N PHE A 57 21.75 -8.85 13.55
CA PHE A 57 21.75 -9.79 14.68
C PHE A 57 22.30 -11.16 14.32
N ILE A 58 21.92 -11.74 13.16
CA ILE A 58 22.31 -13.10 12.79
C ILE A 58 23.83 -13.20 12.54
N PRO A 59 24.44 -12.31 11.72
CA PRO A 59 25.87 -12.38 11.47
C PRO A 59 26.68 -12.09 12.74
N LEU A 60 26.17 -11.23 13.64
CA LEU A 60 26.80 -10.97 14.93
C LEU A 60 26.81 -12.19 15.85
N GLU A 61 25.71 -12.95 15.89
CA GLU A 61 25.62 -14.19 16.66
C GLU A 61 26.55 -15.28 16.12
N VAL A 62 26.62 -15.41 14.79
CA VAL A 62 27.58 -16.29 14.11
C VAL A 62 29.02 -15.87 14.44
N PHE A 63 29.30 -14.57 14.43
CA PHE A 63 30.63 -14.07 14.75
C PHE A 63 31.05 -14.37 16.20
N ARG A 64 30.11 -14.30 17.15
CA ARG A 64 30.36 -14.57 18.58
C ARG A 64 30.58 -16.05 18.89
N ASN A 65 29.91 -16.95 18.18
CA ASN A 65 29.85 -18.37 18.55
C ASN A 65 30.99 -19.23 17.96
N LEU A 66 31.75 -18.73 16.98
CA LEU A 66 32.86 -19.48 16.39
C LEU A 66 34.23 -18.96 16.88
N SER A 67 35.32 -19.67 16.55
CA SER A 67 36.70 -19.22 16.81
C SER A 67 37.39 -18.70 15.53
N SER A 68 38.07 -17.55 15.64
CA SER A 68 38.77 -16.89 14.52
C SER A 68 39.78 -17.84 13.84
N PRO A 69 39.94 -17.84 12.49
CA PRO A 69 39.41 -16.89 11.50
C PRO A 69 38.13 -17.35 10.78
N PHE A 70 37.64 -18.56 11.03
CA PHE A 70 36.49 -19.14 10.32
C PHE A 70 35.21 -18.31 10.51
N ASN A 71 35.10 -17.58 11.62
CA ASN A 71 33.98 -16.69 11.93
C ASN A 71 33.75 -15.63 10.87
N ILE A 72 34.82 -15.00 10.39
CA ILE A 72 34.73 -13.85 9.47
C ILE A 72 34.24 -14.35 8.11
N ALA A 73 34.85 -15.42 7.60
CA ALA A 73 34.46 -16.02 6.33
C ALA A 73 33.01 -16.52 6.37
N LEU A 74 32.63 -17.22 7.45
CA LEU A 74 31.27 -17.74 7.60
C LEU A 74 30.23 -16.61 7.74
N CYS A 75 30.55 -15.55 8.49
CA CYS A 75 29.70 -14.37 8.67
C CYS A 75 29.42 -13.66 7.33
N LEU A 76 30.45 -13.50 6.49
CA LEU A 76 30.29 -12.93 5.14
C LEU A 76 29.43 -13.80 4.23
N VAL A 77 29.63 -15.11 4.26
CA VAL A 77 28.82 -16.06 3.47
C VAL A 77 27.36 -16.02 3.91
N VAL A 78 27.10 -16.04 5.22
CA VAL A 78 25.75 -15.98 5.79
C VAL A 78 25.06 -14.68 5.40
N LEU A 79 25.73 -13.54 5.55
CA LEU A 79 25.20 -12.23 5.14
C LEU A 79 24.88 -12.20 3.64
N GLY A 80 25.75 -12.74 2.79
CA GLY A 80 25.49 -12.83 1.35
C GLY A 80 24.26 -13.66 0.99
N VAL A 81 24.03 -14.77 1.71
CA VAL A 81 22.83 -15.61 1.53
C VAL A 81 21.57 -14.87 1.96
N PHE A 82 21.59 -14.20 3.10
CA PHE A 82 20.45 -13.42 3.59
C PHE A 82 20.07 -12.31 2.61
N LEU A 83 21.04 -11.48 2.21
CA LEU A 83 20.82 -10.41 1.22
C LEU A 83 20.20 -10.95 -0.07
N TYR A 84 20.68 -12.09 -0.58
CA TYR A 84 20.11 -12.71 -1.78
C TYR A 84 18.64 -13.11 -1.59
N VAL A 85 18.31 -13.76 -0.47
CA VAL A 85 16.94 -14.19 -0.14
C VAL A 85 16.02 -12.97 0.03
N GLU A 86 16.48 -11.93 0.72
CA GLU A 86 15.74 -10.70 0.96
C GLU A 86 15.45 -9.95 -0.33
N ILE A 87 16.43 -9.80 -1.22
CA ILE A 87 16.23 -9.20 -2.55
C ILE A 87 15.19 -10.00 -3.35
N ARG A 88 15.23 -11.33 -3.26
CA ARG A 88 14.25 -12.22 -3.89
C ARG A 88 12.84 -12.00 -3.34
N ILE A 89 12.68 -11.96 -2.02
CA ILE A 89 11.41 -11.72 -1.34
C ILE A 89 10.89 -10.33 -1.69
N TYR A 90 11.77 -9.32 -1.65
CA TYR A 90 11.43 -7.94 -1.97
C TYR A 90 10.90 -7.81 -3.40
N ASN A 91 11.61 -8.39 -4.37
CA ASN A 91 11.18 -8.42 -5.77
C ASN A 91 9.87 -9.19 -5.98
N SER A 92 9.63 -10.25 -5.21
CA SER A 92 8.40 -11.04 -5.27
C SER A 92 7.17 -10.28 -4.72
N LEU A 93 7.36 -9.53 -3.63
CA LEU A 93 6.27 -8.81 -2.97
C LEU A 93 6.01 -7.44 -3.62
N TRP A 94 7.06 -6.64 -3.82
CA TRP A 94 6.99 -5.24 -4.23
C TRP A 94 7.57 -4.92 -5.60
N GLY A 95 8.20 -5.88 -6.29
CA GLY A 95 8.73 -5.68 -7.65
C GLY A 95 7.64 -5.45 -8.70
N LYS A 96 8.04 -5.18 -9.96
CA LYS A 96 7.12 -4.85 -11.06
C LYS A 96 6.02 -5.89 -11.34
N LYS A 97 6.25 -7.17 -11.00
CA LYS A 97 5.27 -8.26 -11.11
C LYS A 97 4.68 -8.67 -9.76
N GLY A 98 5.12 -8.04 -8.67
CA GLY A 98 4.80 -8.43 -7.31
C GLY A 98 3.33 -8.29 -6.98
N ARG A 99 2.86 -9.08 -6.01
CA ARG A 99 1.45 -9.09 -5.61
C ARG A 99 0.98 -7.71 -5.14
N TRP A 100 1.88 -6.91 -4.59
CA TRP A 100 1.59 -5.58 -4.01
C TRP A 100 2.24 -4.43 -4.79
N SER A 101 2.58 -4.63 -6.07
CA SER A 101 3.13 -3.56 -6.91
C SER A 101 2.13 -2.40 -7.08
N LEU A 102 2.59 -1.15 -6.90
CA LEU A 102 1.79 0.06 -7.09
C LEU A 102 1.27 0.20 -8.55
N ASP A 103 2.01 -0.35 -9.51
CA ASP A 103 1.66 -0.31 -10.94
C ASP A 103 0.35 -1.05 -11.25
N LYS A 104 0.11 -2.20 -10.59
CA LYS A 104 -1.18 -2.91 -10.71
C LYS A 104 -2.34 -2.10 -10.14
N TYR A 105 -2.09 -1.33 -9.07
CA TYR A 105 -3.12 -0.48 -8.48
C TYR A 105 -3.47 0.69 -9.39
N LYS A 106 -2.49 1.43 -9.93
CA LYS A 106 -2.73 2.51 -10.92
C LYS A 106 -3.51 2.02 -12.13
N LYS A 107 -3.23 0.81 -12.61
CA LYS A 107 -3.93 0.21 -13.76
C LYS A 107 -5.37 -0.22 -13.43
N SER A 108 -5.61 -0.68 -12.21
CA SER A 108 -6.94 -1.05 -11.71
C SER A 108 -7.83 0.17 -11.41
N SER A 109 -7.27 1.24 -10.85
CA SER A 109 -8.01 2.48 -10.58
C SER A 109 -8.30 3.26 -11.86
N GLY A 110 -7.44 3.19 -12.87
CA GLY A 110 -7.72 3.74 -14.22
C GLY A 110 -8.91 3.05 -14.91
N LYS A 111 -8.94 1.71 -14.91
CA LYS A 111 -10.07 0.95 -15.50
C LYS A 111 -11.41 1.20 -14.80
N ALA A 112 -11.41 1.31 -13.47
CA ALA A 112 -12.63 1.59 -12.69
C ALA A 112 -13.17 3.02 -12.90
N VAL A 113 -12.34 3.94 -13.41
CA VAL A 113 -12.76 5.30 -13.78
C VAL A 113 -13.29 5.36 -15.22
N GLU A 114 -12.74 4.56 -16.13
CA GLU A 114 -13.24 4.45 -17.51
C GLU A 114 -14.61 3.76 -17.55
N GLU A 115 -14.81 2.63 -16.86
CA GLU A 115 -16.11 1.94 -16.80
C GLU A 115 -17.26 2.80 -16.25
N LYS A 116 -16.96 3.84 -15.45
CA LYS A 116 -17.99 4.75 -14.92
C LYS A 116 -18.30 5.94 -15.84
N LYS A 117 -17.48 6.23 -16.84
CA LYS A 117 -17.77 7.24 -17.86
C LYS A 117 -18.71 6.71 -18.94
N ASP A 118 -18.69 5.41 -19.18
CA ASP A 118 -19.49 4.77 -20.23
C ASP A 118 -20.94 4.45 -19.81
N VAL A 119 -21.34 4.79 -18.58
CA VAL A 119 -22.69 4.53 -18.03
C VAL A 119 -23.44 5.85 -17.75
N VAL A 120 -22.97 6.99 -18.28
CA VAL A 120 -23.66 8.29 -18.20
C VAL A 120 -24.32 8.63 -19.53
#